data_AF-A0A6P1IAP4-F1
#
_entry.id   AF-A0A6P1IAP4-F1
#
_cell.length_a   1.000
_cell.length_b   1.000
_cell.length_c   1.000
_cell.angle_alpha   90.00
_cell.angle_beta   90.00
_cell.angle_gamma   90.00
#
_symmetry.space_group_name_H-M   'P 1'
#
loop_
_entity.id
_entity.type
_entity.pdbx_description
1 polymer ?
#
loop_
_entity_poly.entity_id
_entity_poly.type
_entity_poly.pdbx_seq_one_letter_code
_entity_poly.pdbx_strand_id
1 'polypeptide(L)'
;MVDIDDTIIEVHGHGKQGSGYGYSGIRGLNALIATVTTETAAPVILTQRLRQGACGSPRGAARMVADALTAVDRLRTHAAGPSGNDAPKVLVRGDSARA
;
A
#
# COMPACT_ATOMS: atom_id res chain seq x y z
N MET A 1 0.04 -2.51 -13.26
CA MET A 1 -1.02 -2.10 -12.31
C MET A 1 -0.39 -1.87 -10.96
N VAL A 2 -0.87 -0.88 -10.20
CA VAL A 2 -0.54 -0.70 -8.78
C VAL A 2 -1.79 -1.02 -7.96
N ASP A 3 -1.65 -1.92 -6.99
CA ASP A 3 -2.70 -2.27 -6.02
C ASP A 3 -2.33 -1.67 -4.67
N ILE A 4 -3.30 -1.06 -4.00
CA ILE A 4 -3.16 -0.50 -2.65
C ILE A 4 -4.17 -1.18 -1.75
N ASP A 5 -3.69 -2.00 -0.82
CA ASP A 5 -4.55 -2.74 0.09
C ASP A 5 -4.38 -2.26 1.52
N ASP A 6 -5.49 -2.16 2.23
CA ASP A 6 -5.49 -1.99 3.68
C ASP A 6 -6.08 -3.22 4.36
N THR A 7 -5.40 -3.72 5.37
CA THR A 7 -5.84 -4.91 6.11
C THR A 7 -5.45 -4.85 7.58
N ILE A 8 -6.06 -5.72 8.39
CA ILE A 8 -5.76 -5.85 9.81
C ILE A 8 -4.94 -7.11 10.03
N ILE A 9 -3.83 -6.95 10.75
CA ILE A 9 -3.05 -8.05 11.31
C ILE A 9 -3.45 -8.19 12.76
N GLU A 10 -4.14 -9.29 13.10
CA GLU A 10 -4.53 -9.60 14.48
C GLU A 10 -3.31 -9.85 15.38
N VAL A 11 -3.37 -9.35 16.61
CA VAL A 11 -2.28 -9.43 17.58
C VAL A 11 -2.78 -9.96 18.93
N HIS A 12 -2.19 -11.08 19.35
CA HIS A 12 -2.57 -11.78 20.57
C HIS A 12 -1.74 -11.36 21.81
N GLY A 13 -0.54 -10.81 21.65
CA GLY A 13 0.33 -10.41 22.76
C GLY A 13 0.04 -9.00 23.30
N HIS A 14 -0.14 -8.85 24.61
CA HIS A 14 -0.49 -7.57 25.25
C HIS A 14 0.57 -6.47 25.12
N GLY A 15 1.84 -6.82 25.02
CA GLY A 15 2.96 -5.87 24.94
C GLY A 15 3.27 -5.30 23.56
N LYS A 16 2.55 -5.69 22.50
CA LYS A 16 2.87 -5.24 21.15
C LYS A 16 2.50 -3.77 20.96
N GLN A 17 3.51 -2.90 20.95
CA GLN A 17 3.35 -1.46 20.74
C GLN A 17 2.64 -1.15 19.41
N GLY A 18 1.76 -0.15 19.45
CA GLY A 18 0.94 0.26 18.31
C GLY A 18 -0.28 -0.64 18.07
N SER A 19 -0.37 -1.84 18.65
CA SER A 19 -1.60 -2.63 18.55
C SER A 19 -2.73 -1.99 19.35
N GLY A 20 -3.96 -2.14 18.87
CA GLY A 20 -5.14 -1.58 19.51
C GLY A 20 -6.40 -2.06 18.84
N TYR A 21 -7.54 -1.67 19.40
CA TYR A 21 -8.84 -1.95 18.81
C TYR A 21 -9.21 -0.84 17.84
N GLY A 22 -9.58 -1.23 16.63
CA GLY A 22 -10.16 -0.35 15.61
C GLY A 22 -11.60 -0.73 15.31
N TYR A 23 -12.07 -0.35 14.13
CA TYR A 23 -13.45 -0.58 13.69
C TYR A 23 -13.83 -2.08 13.59
N SER A 24 -12.86 -2.98 13.46
CA SER A 24 -13.10 -4.43 13.39
C SER A 24 -13.49 -5.06 14.73
N GLY A 25 -13.24 -4.36 15.85
CA GLY A 25 -13.30 -4.94 17.19
C GLY A 25 -12.20 -5.97 17.48
N ILE A 26 -11.33 -6.26 16.51
CA ILE A 26 -10.18 -7.15 16.67
C ILE A 26 -8.98 -6.31 17.09
N ARG A 27 -8.25 -6.77 18.11
CA ARG A 27 -7.00 -6.12 18.51
C ARG A 27 -5.93 -6.41 17.47
N GLY A 28 -5.42 -5.38 16.82
CA GLY A 28 -4.45 -5.58 15.75
C GLY A 28 -3.61 -4.36 15.40
N LEU A 29 -2.81 -4.52 14.35
CA LEU A 29 -2.15 -3.44 13.60
C LEU A 29 -2.83 -3.32 12.24
N ASN A 30 -2.91 -2.10 11.71
CA ASN A 30 -3.39 -1.89 10.35
C ASN A 30 -2.18 -1.87 9.40
N ALA A 31 -2.21 -2.67 8.35
CA ALA A 31 -1.18 -2.75 7.33
C ALA A 31 -1.69 -2.13 6.03
N LEU A 32 -1.05 -1.04 5.60
CA LEU A 32 -1.26 -0.45 4.29
C LEU A 32 -0.11 -0.87 3.38
N ILE A 33 -0.41 -1.55 2.28
CA ILE A 33 0.59 -2.16 1.39
C ILE A 33 0.32 -1.69 -0.04
N ALA A 34 1.38 -1.39 -0.78
CA ALA A 34 1.32 -1.16 -2.22
C ALA A 34 2.09 -2.24 -2.96
N THR A 35 1.46 -2.86 -3.96
CA THR A 35 2.10 -3.79 -4.86
C THR A 35 2.07 -3.29 -6.30
N VAL A 36 3.06 -3.68 -7.10
CA VAL A 36 3.05 -3.51 -8.54
C VAL A 36 3.05 -4.86 -9.21
N THR A 37 2.23 -4.99 -10.25
CA THR A 37 2.19 -6.19 -11.10
C THR A 37 2.33 -5.77 -12.57
N THR A 38 3.08 -6.55 -13.33
CA THR A 38 3.21 -6.44 -14.79
C THR A 38 2.60 -7.68 -15.45
N GLU A 39 2.49 -7.69 -16.78
CA GLU A 39 2.00 -8.86 -17.52
C GLU A 39 2.92 -10.08 -17.38
N THR A 40 4.19 -9.86 -17.08
CA THR A 40 5.24 -10.89 -17.14
C THR A 40 5.82 -11.24 -15.78
N ALA A 41 5.43 -10.56 -14.70
CA ALA A 41 5.97 -10.77 -13.36
C ALA A 41 4.87 -10.83 -12.30
N ALA A 42 5.11 -11.68 -11.29
CA ALA A 42 4.28 -11.74 -10.09
C ALA A 42 4.27 -10.39 -9.34
N PRO A 43 3.26 -10.13 -8.49
CA PRO A 43 3.18 -8.90 -7.70
C PRO A 43 4.44 -8.69 -6.84
N VAL A 44 5.00 -7.49 -6.88
CA VAL A 44 6.14 -7.07 -6.06
C VAL A 44 5.69 -5.97 -5.10
N ILE A 45 6.05 -6.07 -3.82
CA ILE A 45 5.78 -5.04 -2.82
C ILE A 45 6.66 -3.82 -3.10
N LEU A 46 6.04 -2.67 -3.37
CA LEU A 46 6.74 -1.40 -3.54
C LEU A 46 7.00 -0.71 -2.20
N THR A 47 6.01 -0.74 -1.31
CA THR A 47 6.05 -0.04 -0.03
C THR A 47 5.01 -0.65 0.92
N GLN A 48 5.30 -0.59 2.21
CA GLN A 48 4.40 -1.05 3.27
C GLN A 48 4.51 -0.14 4.48
N ARG A 49 3.39 0.05 5.19
CA ARG A 49 3.36 0.79 6.46
C ARG A 49 2.47 0.07 7.46
N LEU A 50 3.05 -0.22 8.62
CA LEU A 50 2.27 -0.59 9.80
C LEU A 50 1.76 0.67 10.47
N ARG A 51 0.49 0.63 10.87
CA ARG A 51 -0.23 1.73 11.50
C ARG A 51 -0.90 1.21 12.77
N GLN A 52 -1.14 2.12 13.71
CA GLN A 52 -1.76 1.79 14.99
C GLN A 52 -3.12 1.10 14.77
N GLY A 53 -3.51 0.16 15.64
CA GLY A 53 -4.78 -0.58 15.51
C GLY A 53 -6.04 0.29 15.44
N ALA A 54 -6.02 1.45 16.08
CA ALA A 54 -7.13 2.43 16.04
C ALA A 54 -7.12 3.35 14.81
N CYS A 55 -6.17 3.16 13.88
CA CYS A 55 -6.03 3.99 12.69
C CYS A 55 -7.11 3.64 11.65
N GLY A 56 -7.81 4.64 11.11
CA GLY A 56 -8.71 4.45 9.98
C GLY A 56 -7.96 4.22 8.66
N SER A 57 -8.60 3.53 7.72
CA SER A 57 -8.03 3.14 6.42
C SER A 57 -7.44 4.29 5.58
N PRO A 58 -8.05 5.49 5.49
CA PRO A 58 -7.53 6.56 4.64
C PRO A 58 -6.19 7.15 5.10
N ARG A 59 -5.79 6.94 6.37
CA ARG A 59 -4.61 7.59 6.96
C ARG A 59 -3.33 7.18 6.23
N GLY A 60 -2.80 8.11 5.44
CA GLY A 60 -1.57 7.91 4.67
C GLY A 60 -1.76 7.31 3.28
N ALA A 61 -2.99 7.01 2.85
CA ALA A 61 -3.27 6.42 1.54
C ALA A 61 -2.79 7.30 0.38
N ALA A 62 -3.11 8.60 0.39
CA ALA A 62 -2.67 9.54 -0.65
C ALA A 62 -1.13 9.60 -0.78
N ARG A 63 -0.42 9.59 0.35
CA ARG A 63 1.04 9.57 0.35
C ARG A 63 1.58 8.23 -0.16
N MET A 64 0.95 7.12 0.21
CA MET A 64 1.30 5.78 -0.28
C MET A 64 1.18 5.69 -1.80
N VAL A 65 0.08 6.21 -2.37
CA VAL A 65 -0.13 6.27 -3.81
C VAL A 65 0.97 7.09 -4.49
N ALA A 66 1.26 8.28 -3.98
CA ALA A 66 2.32 9.14 -4.54
C ALA A 66 3.70 8.46 -4.51
N ASP A 67 4.05 7.83 -3.39
CA ASP A 67 5.32 7.11 -3.22
C ASP A 67 5.41 5.91 -4.18
N ALA A 68 4.32 5.14 -4.32
CA ALA A 68 4.24 4.00 -5.22
C ALA A 68 4.36 4.41 -6.69
N LEU A 69 3.64 5.46 -7.12
CA LEU A 69 3.74 5.97 -8.49
C LEU A 69 5.13 6.51 -8.82
N THR A 70 5.77 7.20 -7.86
CA THR A 70 7.16 7.66 -8.01
C THR A 70 8.12 6.48 -8.16
N ALA A 71 7.92 5.39 -7.41
CA ALA A 71 8.73 4.19 -7.55
C ALA A 71 8.55 3.53 -8.93
N VAL A 72 7.30 3.42 -9.42
CA VAL A 72 7.01 2.89 -10.76
C VAL A 72 7.65 3.73 -11.86
N ASP A 73 7.56 5.06 -11.76
CA ASP A 73 8.18 5.97 -12.71
C ASP A 73 9.70 5.74 -12.76
N ARG A 74 10.37 5.73 -11.61
CA ARG A 74 11.81 5.43 -11.53
C ARG A 74 12.15 4.07 -12.15
N LEU A 75 11.40 3.01 -11.85
CA LEU A 75 11.63 1.68 -12.43
C LEU A 75 11.53 1.70 -13.97
N ARG A 76 10.55 2.41 -14.52
CA ARG A 76 10.41 2.59 -15.97
C ARG A 76 11.56 3.38 -16.57
N THR A 77 11.95 4.48 -15.92
CA THR A 77 13.09 5.29 -16.39
C THR A 77 14.40 4.51 -16.41
N HIS A 78 14.63 3.64 -15.41
CA HIS A 78 15.80 2.77 -15.38
C HIS A 78 15.77 1.68 -16.46
N ALA A 79 14.60 1.14 -16.78
CA ALA A 79 14.47 0.06 -17.76
C ALA A 79 14.49 0.55 -19.21
N ALA A 80 13.91 1.72 -19.51
CA ALA A 80 13.64 2.17 -20.88
C ALA A 80 14.05 3.63 -21.16
N GLY A 81 14.67 4.33 -20.20
CA GLY A 81 14.98 5.75 -20.30
C GLY A 81 13.79 6.66 -19.93
N PRO A 82 13.98 7.99 -19.93
CA PRO A 82 12.95 8.94 -19.52
C PRO A 82 11.68 8.78 -20.38
N SER A 83 10.55 8.59 -19.72
CA SER A 83 9.28 8.40 -20.40
C SER A 83 8.66 9.77 -20.74
N GLY A 84 8.34 10.02 -22.01
CA GLY A 84 7.63 11.22 -22.45
C GLY A 84 6.13 11.17 -22.09
N ASN A 85 5.38 12.16 -22.57
CA ASN A 85 3.93 12.26 -22.31
C ASN A 85 3.10 11.08 -22.86
N ASP A 86 3.67 10.27 -23.76
CA ASP A 86 3.02 9.09 -24.34
C ASP A 86 3.19 7.82 -23.50
N ALA A 87 3.83 7.91 -22.33
CA ALA A 87 4.01 6.78 -21.44
C ALA A 87 2.64 6.17 -21.03
N PRO A 88 2.50 4.84 -21.04
CA PRO A 88 1.25 4.21 -20.66
C PRO A 88 0.91 4.55 -19.21
N LYS A 89 -0.28 5.11 -18.99
CA LYS A 89 -0.74 5.52 -17.66
C LYS A 89 -0.77 4.33 -16.71
N VAL A 90 -0.44 4.57 -15.44
CA VAL A 90 -0.51 3.55 -14.40
C VAL A 90 -1.97 3.38 -13.98
N LEU A 91 -2.53 2.18 -14.16
CA LEU A 91 -3.78 1.79 -13.52
C LEU A 91 -3.52 1.58 -12.02
N VAL A 92 -4.20 2.37 -11.18
CA VAL A 92 -4.20 2.23 -9.73
C VAL A 92 -5.55 1.68 -9.29
N ARG A 93 -5.52 0.63 -8.47
CA ARG A 93 -6.67 0.14 -7.73
C ARG A 93 -6.38 0.27 -6.25
N GLY A 94 -7.42 0.39 -5.44
CA GLY A 94 -7.27 0.28 -4.01
C GLY A 94 -8.58 -0.10 -3.35
N ASP A 95 -8.45 -0.79 -2.24
CA ASP A 95 -9.54 -1.10 -1.34
C ASP A 95 -9.30 -0.47 0.03
N SER A 96 -10.32 -0.58 0.87
CA SER A 96 -10.22 -0.16 2.26
C SER A 96 -10.70 -1.29 3.12
N ALA A 97 -10.02 -1.51 4.23
CA ALA A 97 -10.42 -2.51 5.22
C ALA A 97 -11.84 -2.23 5.78
N ARG A 98 -12.26 -0.95 5.81
CA ARG A 98 -13.64 -0.37 5.75
C ARG A 98 -13.54 1.17 5.83
N ALA A 99 -14.51 1.92 5.31
CA ALA A 99 -14.61 3.38 5.48
C ALA A 99 -15.09 3.77 6.89
#